data_AF-A0A497JBN0-F1
#
_entry.id   AF-A0A497JBN0-F1
#
_cell.length_a   1.000
_cell.length_b   1.000
_cell.length_c   1.000
_cell.angle_alpha   90.00
_cell.angle_beta   90.00
_cell.angle_gamma   90.00
#
_symmetry.space_group_name_H-M   'P 1'
#
loop_
_entity.id
_entity.type
_entity.pdbx_description
1 polymer ?
#
loop_
_entity_poly.entity_id
_entity_poly.type
_entity_poly.pdbx_seq_one_letter_code
_entity_poly.pdbx_strand_id
1 'polypeptide(L)'
;MERVFDTSTLLTLYRMINRGVMEFFYGAVSTGKEANIFCALDREGNYVAVKIYRVATSNFKNMHRYLSGDPRFGRIPKKRREIVHAWTSREFKNLQRAYEAGVPVPRPIDCEKNVLAMEFVGENGVPYPRMKDVPPREPERAFDKLVDAVKTLYREAGIVHSDLSEYNVLLAPDPVLIDFSMGTDRANPAAEELLTRDLDKLTRYFRKLGVDVPPLEQLLEEISGV
;
A
#
# COMPACT_ATOMS: atom_id res chain seq x y z
N MET A 1 24.75 -11.07 1.97
CA MET A 1 23.53 -11.37 2.76
C MET A 1 22.73 -10.09 2.87
N GLU A 2 21.54 -10.03 2.28
CA GLU A 2 20.75 -8.79 2.21
C GLU A 2 20.50 -8.22 3.62
N ARG A 3 20.75 -6.93 3.81
CA ARG A 3 20.73 -6.22 5.11
C ARG A 3 19.36 -6.16 5.81
N VAL A 4 18.38 -6.96 5.37
CA VAL A 4 17.00 -7.00 5.90
C VAL A 4 16.70 -8.26 6.71
N PHE A 5 17.48 -9.32 6.55
CA PHE A 5 17.31 -10.59 7.24
C PHE A 5 18.12 -10.63 8.55
N ASP A 6 17.70 -9.85 9.54
CA ASP A 6 18.17 -10.09 10.90
C ASP A 6 17.56 -11.38 11.48
N THR A 7 18.12 -11.90 12.58
CA THR A 7 17.64 -13.13 13.23
C THR A 7 16.16 -13.06 13.61
N SER A 8 15.66 -11.88 13.97
CA SER A 8 14.24 -11.71 14.32
C SER A 8 13.35 -11.84 13.07
N THR A 9 13.73 -11.23 11.95
CA THR A 9 13.02 -11.35 10.67
C THR A 9 13.01 -12.80 10.19
N LEU A 10 14.15 -13.50 10.24
CA LEU A 10 14.24 -14.91 9.82
C LEU A 10 13.32 -15.81 10.66
N LEU A 11 13.30 -15.62 11.98
CA LEU A 11 12.39 -16.35 12.86
C LEU A 11 10.92 -16.04 12.58
N THR A 12 10.60 -14.82 12.15
CA THR A 12 9.23 -14.45 11.71
C THR A 12 8.85 -15.17 10.43
N LEU A 13 9.70 -15.14 9.40
CA LEU A 13 9.46 -15.86 8.15
C LEU A 13 9.28 -17.35 8.39
N TYR A 14 10.13 -17.95 9.24
CA TYR A 14 9.98 -19.35 9.65
C TYR A 14 8.63 -19.65 10.30
N ARG A 15 8.11 -18.78 11.17
CA ARG A 15 6.77 -18.94 11.76
C ARG A 15 5.66 -18.81 10.72
N MET A 16 5.78 -17.87 9.78
CA MET A 16 4.81 -17.70 8.70
C MET A 16 4.76 -18.92 7.78
N ILE A 17 5.93 -19.52 7.46
CA ILE A 17 6.02 -20.77 6.71
C ILE A 17 5.32 -21.92 7.44
N ASN A 18 5.58 -22.08 8.73
CA ASN A 18 4.96 -23.14 9.53
C ASN A 18 3.43 -22.99 9.63
N ARG A 19 2.90 -21.77 9.62
CA ARG A 19 1.46 -21.49 9.57
C ARG A 19 0.84 -21.67 8.18
N GLY A 20 1.65 -21.92 7.14
CA GLY A 20 1.18 -22.13 5.78
C GLY A 20 0.94 -20.86 4.97
N VAL A 21 1.44 -19.70 5.42
CA VAL A 21 1.33 -18.43 4.68
C VAL A 21 2.14 -18.47 3.37
N MET A 22 3.25 -19.20 3.39
CA MET A 22 4.13 -19.41 2.25
C MET A 22 4.89 -20.74 2.43
N GLU A 23 5.31 -21.36 1.33
CA GLU A 23 6.13 -22.58 1.29
C GLU A 23 7.51 -22.28 0.67
N PHE A 24 7.54 -21.64 -0.50
CA PHE A 24 8.79 -21.29 -1.18
C PHE A 24 9.00 -19.78 -1.15
N PHE A 25 10.20 -19.34 -0.75
CA PHE A 25 10.58 -17.93 -0.71
C PHE A 25 11.60 -17.65 -1.81
N TYR A 26 11.26 -16.78 -2.77
CA TYR A 26 12.10 -16.43 -3.90
C TYR A 26 12.86 -15.11 -3.66
N GLY A 27 13.53 -14.63 -4.71
CA GLY A 27 14.33 -13.41 -4.69
C GLY A 27 13.52 -12.12 -4.50
N ALA A 28 14.25 -11.02 -4.31
CA ALA A 28 13.67 -9.69 -4.19
C ALA A 28 13.04 -9.25 -5.53
N VAL A 29 11.80 -8.78 -5.44
CA VAL A 29 11.05 -8.15 -6.54
C VAL A 29 11.33 -6.66 -6.59
N SER A 30 11.47 -6.04 -5.41
CA SER A 30 11.78 -4.62 -5.29
C SER A 30 12.60 -4.38 -4.03
N THR A 31 13.63 -3.54 -4.14
CA THR A 31 14.46 -3.13 -3.00
C THR A 31 14.31 -1.63 -2.78
N GLY A 32 13.74 -1.26 -1.64
CA GLY A 32 13.57 0.13 -1.23
C GLY A 32 14.48 0.52 -0.07
N LYS A 33 14.49 1.83 0.24
CA LYS A 33 15.21 2.37 1.41
C LYS A 33 14.59 1.90 2.73
N GLU A 34 13.27 1.73 2.76
CA GLU A 34 12.52 1.44 3.99
C GLU A 34 11.99 0.02 4.06
N ALA A 35 11.72 -0.61 2.91
CA ALA A 35 11.27 -1.99 2.84
C ALA A 35 11.78 -2.67 1.57
N ASN A 36 11.86 -3.99 1.61
CA ASN A 36 12.07 -4.83 0.44
C ASN A 36 10.80 -5.66 0.20
N ILE A 37 10.47 -5.90 -1.07
CA ILE A 37 9.39 -6.80 -1.49
C ILE A 37 10.03 -8.06 -2.07
N PHE A 38 9.57 -9.21 -1.61
CA PHE A 38 9.98 -10.53 -2.10
C PHE A 38 8.79 -11.26 -2.72
N CYS A 39 9.08 -12.14 -3.67
CA CYS A 39 8.09 -13.08 -4.20
C CYS A 39 8.19 -14.39 -3.40
N ALA A 40 7.06 -15.00 -3.10
CA ALA A 40 6.95 -16.31 -2.48
C ALA A 40 5.81 -17.09 -3.14
N LEU A 41 5.71 -18.39 -2.88
CA LEU A 41 4.56 -19.23 -3.21
C LEU A 41 3.96 -19.81 -1.93
N ASP A 42 2.65 -19.90 -1.87
CA ASP A 42 1.96 -20.69 -0.84
C ASP A 42 1.89 -22.19 -1.22
N ARG A 43 1.26 -22.99 -0.34
CA ARG A 43 1.13 -24.45 -0.52
C ARG A 43 0.21 -24.85 -1.68
N GLU A 44 -0.60 -23.92 -2.15
CA GLU A 44 -1.52 -24.14 -3.27
C GLU A 44 -0.88 -23.70 -4.60
N GLY A 45 0.32 -23.13 -4.55
CA GLY A 45 1.03 -22.62 -5.72
C GLY A 45 0.61 -21.20 -6.12
N ASN A 46 -0.08 -20.45 -5.24
CA ASN A 46 -0.38 -19.04 -5.49
C ASN A 46 0.82 -18.16 -5.11
N TYR A 47 1.06 -17.11 -5.90
CA TYR A 47 2.11 -16.14 -5.60
C TYR A 47 1.73 -15.21 -4.45
N VAL A 48 2.71 -14.96 -3.57
CA VAL A 48 2.60 -14.11 -2.38
C VAL A 48 3.67 -13.03 -2.43
N ALA A 49 3.27 -11.77 -2.26
CA ALA A 49 4.18 -10.66 -2.05
C ALA A 49 4.51 -10.53 -0.55
N VAL A 50 5.79 -10.56 -0.20
CA VAL A 50 6.27 -10.40 1.18
C VAL A 50 7.03 -9.09 1.33
N LYS A 51 6.38 -8.11 1.96
CA LYS A 51 6.98 -6.80 2.31
C LYS A 51 7.68 -6.89 3.65
N ILE A 52 9.00 -6.72 3.64
CA ILE A 52 9.84 -6.74 4.84
C ILE A 52 10.37 -5.33 5.11
N TYR A 53 9.91 -4.74 6.20
CA TYR A 53 10.39 -3.44 6.66
C TYR A 53 11.78 -3.51 7.29
N ARG A 54 12.63 -2.57 6.91
CA ARG A 54 14.01 -2.43 7.36
C ARG A 54 14.05 -1.66 8.68
N VAL A 55 14.36 -2.35 9.77
CA VAL A 55 14.54 -1.69 11.07
C VAL A 55 15.69 -0.68 11.02
N ALA A 56 16.81 -0.97 10.37
CA ALA A 56 17.99 -0.08 10.44
C ALA A 56 17.83 1.25 9.69
N THR A 57 17.05 1.28 8.60
CA THR A 57 17.01 2.40 7.64
C THR A 57 15.65 3.07 7.51
N SER A 58 14.63 2.61 8.25
CA SER A 58 13.29 3.21 8.25
C SER A 58 13.30 4.66 8.77
N ASN A 59 12.48 5.53 8.20
CA ASN A 59 12.30 6.90 8.67
C ASN A 59 11.39 6.97 9.91
N PHE A 60 11.96 6.72 11.08
CA PHE A 60 11.24 6.73 12.36
C PHE A 60 10.51 8.03 12.67
N LYS A 61 11.05 9.18 12.23
CA LYS A 61 10.40 10.48 12.47
C LYS A 61 9.09 10.57 11.71
N ASN A 62 9.09 10.13 10.46
CA ASN A 62 7.88 10.10 9.63
C ASN A 62 6.87 9.08 10.18
N MET A 63 7.32 7.85 10.46
CA MET A 63 6.45 6.80 11.01
C MET A 63 5.78 7.25 12.32
N HIS A 64 6.54 7.87 13.23
CA HIS A 64 6.00 8.37 14.49
C HIS A 64 4.93 9.45 14.26
N ARG A 65 5.11 10.36 13.29
CA ARG A 65 4.11 11.40 13.00
C ARG A 65 2.77 10.78 12.58
N TYR A 66 2.80 9.83 11.66
CA TYR A 66 1.59 9.15 11.16
C TYR A 66 0.95 8.28 12.24
N LEU A 67 1.75 7.54 13.04
CA LEU A 67 1.23 6.77 14.15
C LEU A 67 0.58 7.67 15.21
N SER A 68 1.20 8.80 15.56
CA SER A 68 0.66 9.73 16.56
C SER A 68 -0.63 10.43 16.11
N GLY A 69 -0.80 10.65 14.81
CA GLY A 69 -2.02 11.23 14.24
C GLY A 69 -3.14 10.22 14.01
N ASP A 70 -2.89 8.94 14.27
CA ASP A 70 -3.86 7.88 14.01
C ASP A 70 -4.62 7.53 15.30
N PRO A 71 -5.94 7.78 15.37
CA PRO A 71 -6.71 7.60 16.60
C PRO A 71 -6.76 6.13 17.07
N ARG A 72 -6.41 5.18 16.20
CA ARG A 72 -6.32 3.75 16.54
C ARG A 72 -5.11 3.42 17.40
N PHE A 73 -4.15 4.35 17.54
CA PHE A 73 -2.92 4.18 18.32
C PHE A 73 -2.90 5.12 19.53
N GLY A 74 -3.31 4.62 20.70
CA GLY A 74 -3.29 5.43 21.93
C GLY A 74 -1.89 5.74 22.46
N ARG A 75 -0.98 4.77 22.48
CA ARG A 75 0.42 4.96 22.94
C ARG A 75 1.41 4.47 21.90
N ILE A 76 2.22 5.40 21.40
CA ILE A 76 3.24 5.08 20.39
C ILE A 76 4.45 4.42 21.07
N PRO A 77 4.96 3.29 20.55
CA PRO A 77 6.16 2.67 21.08
C PRO A 77 7.37 3.58 21.00
N LYS A 78 8.31 3.45 21.95
CA LYS A 78 9.55 4.25 21.96
C LYS A 78 10.71 3.56 21.25
N LYS A 79 10.72 2.23 21.24
CA LYS A 79 11.82 1.46 20.63
C LYS A 79 11.62 1.37 19.13
N ARG A 80 12.70 1.59 18.38
CA ARG A 80 12.71 1.53 16.91
C ARG A 80 12.03 0.28 16.33
N ARG A 81 12.34 -0.92 16.83
CA ARG A 81 11.68 -2.17 16.38
C ARG A 81 10.18 -2.16 16.60
N GLU A 82 9.74 -1.74 17.78
CA GLU A 82 8.31 -1.70 18.13
C GLU A 82 7.56 -0.66 17.27
N ILE A 83 8.20 0.46 16.93
CA ILE A 83 7.67 1.45 15.98
C ILE A 83 7.48 0.81 14.59
N VAL A 84 8.48 0.06 14.09
CA VAL A 84 8.35 -0.65 12.80
C VAL A 84 7.23 -1.68 12.87
N HIS A 85 7.09 -2.42 13.97
CA HIS A 85 6.01 -3.40 14.09
C HIS A 85 4.62 -2.73 14.09
N ALA A 86 4.48 -1.61 14.80
CA ALA A 86 3.25 -0.83 14.78
C ALA A 86 2.96 -0.26 13.39
N TRP A 87 4.00 0.16 12.66
CA TRP A 87 3.92 0.63 11.28
C TRP A 87 3.44 -0.46 10.31
N THR A 88 4.05 -1.64 10.36
CA THR A 88 3.64 -2.78 9.52
C THR A 88 2.22 -3.22 9.84
N SER A 89 1.85 -3.28 11.13
CA SER A 89 0.48 -3.60 11.55
C SER A 89 -0.53 -2.54 11.09
N ARG A 90 -0.14 -1.25 11.06
CA ARG A 90 -0.97 -0.18 10.53
C ARG A 90 -1.24 -0.36 9.03
N GLU A 91 -0.20 -0.63 8.24
CA GLU A 91 -0.35 -0.88 6.80
C GLU A 91 -1.26 -2.08 6.55
N PHE A 92 -1.04 -3.21 7.24
CA PHE A 92 -1.89 -4.39 7.13
C PHE A 92 -3.36 -4.06 7.39
N LYS A 93 -3.66 -3.32 8.46
CA LYS A 93 -5.03 -2.93 8.81
C LYS A 93 -5.66 -1.96 7.80
N ASN A 94 -4.86 -1.07 7.22
CA ASN A 94 -5.34 -0.19 6.16
C ASN A 94 -5.66 -0.98 4.89
N LEU A 95 -4.77 -1.88 4.49
CA LEU A 95 -4.96 -2.76 3.34
C LEU A 95 -6.19 -3.66 3.53
N GLN A 96 -6.38 -4.19 4.74
CA GLN A 96 -7.55 -4.98 5.11
C GLN A 96 -8.86 -4.20 4.96
N ARG A 97 -8.94 -2.99 5.54
CA ARG A 97 -10.13 -2.13 5.38
C ARG A 97 -10.42 -1.80 3.92
N ALA A 98 -9.37 -1.50 3.13
CA ALA A 98 -9.52 -1.20 1.71
C ALA A 98 -10.03 -2.41 0.92
N TYR A 99 -9.46 -3.60 1.18
CA TYR A 99 -9.87 -4.85 0.54
C TYR A 99 -11.32 -5.23 0.90
N GLU A 100 -11.68 -5.15 2.19
CA GLU A 100 -13.03 -5.44 2.68
C GLU A 100 -14.09 -4.48 2.10
N ALA A 101 -13.70 -3.24 1.80
CA ALA A 101 -14.55 -2.25 1.14
C ALA A 101 -14.67 -2.45 -0.38
N GLY A 102 -13.95 -3.41 -0.97
CA GLY A 102 -13.98 -3.70 -2.41
C GLY A 102 -13.08 -2.80 -3.25
N VAL A 103 -12.14 -2.06 -2.63
CA VAL A 103 -11.13 -1.29 -3.38
C VAL A 103 -10.18 -2.28 -4.09
N PRO A 104 -9.81 -2.05 -5.37
CA PRO A 104 -8.79 -2.85 -6.06
C PRO A 104 -7.41 -2.69 -5.39
N VAL A 105 -7.09 -3.60 -4.46
CA VAL A 105 -5.84 -3.64 -3.69
C VAL A 105 -5.38 -5.09 -3.55
N PRO A 106 -4.08 -5.37 -3.27
CA PRO A 106 -3.64 -6.72 -2.95
C PRO A 106 -4.39 -7.26 -1.73
N ARG A 107 -4.94 -8.47 -1.83
CA ARG A 107 -5.57 -9.13 -0.68
C ARG A 107 -4.54 -9.31 0.46
N PRO A 108 -4.79 -8.81 1.68
CA PRO A 108 -3.90 -9.06 2.81
C PRO A 108 -3.98 -10.53 3.25
N ILE A 109 -2.84 -11.12 3.62
CA ILE A 109 -2.75 -12.54 4.01
C ILE A 109 -2.35 -12.69 5.47
N ASP A 110 -1.21 -12.13 5.87
CA ASP A 110 -0.73 -12.20 7.26
C ASP A 110 0.20 -11.01 7.57
N CYS A 111 0.33 -10.67 8.84
CA CYS A 111 1.24 -9.64 9.31
C CYS A 111 1.85 -10.04 10.65
N GLU A 112 3.17 -10.13 10.70
CA GLU A 112 3.89 -10.38 11.93
C GLU A 112 5.15 -9.52 12.03
N LYS A 113 5.27 -8.77 13.14
CA LYS A 113 6.40 -7.87 13.40
C LYS A 113 6.62 -6.92 12.22
N ASN A 114 7.75 -7.01 11.53
CA ASN A 114 8.15 -6.17 10.41
C ASN A 114 7.85 -6.80 9.04
N VAL A 115 7.10 -7.90 8.99
CA VAL A 115 6.77 -8.65 7.78
C VAL A 115 5.26 -8.57 7.51
N LEU A 116 4.91 -8.17 6.29
CA LEU A 116 3.56 -8.14 5.75
C LEU A 116 3.51 -9.09 4.53
N ALA A 117 2.62 -10.07 4.56
CA ALA A 117 2.31 -10.94 3.42
C ALA A 117 0.95 -10.54 2.83
N MET A 118 0.91 -10.42 1.51
CA MET A 118 -0.28 -10.06 0.73
C MET A 118 -0.23 -10.74 -0.63
N GLU A 119 -1.35 -10.70 -1.34
CA GLU A 119 -1.45 -11.16 -2.73
C GLU A 119 -0.35 -10.56 -3.60
N PHE A 120 0.24 -11.40 -4.45
CA PHE A 120 1.15 -10.93 -5.47
C PHE A 120 0.35 -10.47 -6.71
N VAL A 121 0.40 -9.18 -6.98
CA VAL A 121 -0.28 -8.58 -8.14
C VAL A 121 0.63 -8.69 -9.37
N GLY A 122 0.51 -9.80 -10.09
CA GLY A 122 1.31 -10.13 -11.26
C GLY A 122 1.02 -11.51 -11.82
N GLU A 123 1.78 -11.91 -12.83
CA GLU A 123 1.63 -13.20 -13.52
C GLU A 123 2.96 -13.94 -13.55
N ASN A 124 2.94 -15.26 -13.30
CA ASN A 124 4.13 -16.13 -13.36
C ASN A 124 5.33 -15.61 -12.55
N GLY A 125 5.06 -15.00 -11.39
CA GLY A 125 6.08 -14.44 -10.49
C GLY A 125 6.66 -13.09 -10.95
N VAL A 126 6.13 -12.49 -12.01
CA VAL A 126 6.51 -11.17 -12.50
C VAL A 126 5.42 -10.15 -12.12
N PRO A 127 5.75 -9.06 -11.41
CA PRO A 127 4.75 -8.07 -11.02
C PRO A 127 4.23 -7.34 -12.26
N TYR A 128 2.97 -6.93 -12.25
CA TYR A 128 2.48 -5.98 -13.25
C TYR A 128 3.30 -4.67 -13.17
N PRO A 129 3.49 -3.95 -14.29
CA PRO A 129 4.24 -2.70 -14.29
C PRO A 129 3.52 -1.63 -13.47
N ARG A 130 4.28 -0.74 -12.84
CA ARG A 130 3.69 0.46 -12.22
C ARG A 130 3.30 1.45 -13.31
N MET A 131 2.29 2.26 -13.03
CA MET A 131 1.87 3.37 -13.89
C MET A 131 3.00 4.39 -14.14
N LYS A 132 3.99 4.46 -13.25
CA LYS A 132 5.22 5.25 -13.47
C LYS A 132 6.07 4.72 -14.61
N ASP A 133 6.18 3.40 -14.72
CA ASP A 133 7.13 2.73 -15.60
C ASP A 133 6.55 2.65 -17.02
N VAL A 134 5.24 2.45 -17.15
CA VAL A 134 4.50 2.39 -18.42
C VAL A 134 3.14 3.08 -18.24
N PRO A 135 2.69 3.94 -19.18
CA PRO A 135 1.35 4.52 -19.10
C PRO A 135 0.25 3.46 -19.33
N PRO A 136 -0.96 3.67 -18.79
CA PRO A 136 -2.10 2.81 -19.07
C PRO A 136 -2.43 2.78 -20.57
N ARG A 137 -2.86 1.61 -21.07
CA ARG A 137 -3.27 1.46 -22.48
C ARG A 137 -4.55 2.22 -22.82
N GLU A 138 -5.45 2.32 -21.85
CA GLU A 138 -6.72 3.05 -21.92
C GLU A 138 -6.72 4.10 -20.79
N PRO A 139 -6.06 5.27 -20.98
CA PRO A 139 -5.89 6.26 -19.93
C PRO A 139 -7.18 6.78 -19.31
N GLU A 140 -8.21 7.03 -20.13
CA GLU A 140 -9.52 7.50 -19.68
C GLU A 140 -10.18 6.45 -18.75
N ARG A 141 -10.25 5.20 -19.21
CA ARG A 141 -10.78 4.09 -18.40
C ARG A 141 -9.99 3.90 -17.10
N ALA A 142 -8.66 3.99 -17.16
CA ALA A 142 -7.82 3.84 -15.97
C ALA A 142 -8.05 4.99 -14.97
N PHE A 143 -8.25 6.22 -15.46
CA PHE A 143 -8.59 7.36 -14.62
C PHE A 143 -9.92 7.14 -13.91
N ASP A 144 -10.97 6.78 -14.63
CA ASP A 144 -12.30 6.53 -14.07
C ASP A 144 -12.25 5.45 -12.97
N LYS A 145 -11.59 4.32 -13.27
CA LYS A 145 -11.39 3.22 -12.29
C LYS A 145 -10.64 3.67 -11.04
N LEU A 146 -9.64 4.54 -11.18
CA LEU A 146 -8.88 5.06 -10.05
C LEU A 146 -9.68 6.07 -9.24
N VAL A 147 -10.50 6.92 -9.87
CA VAL A 147 -11.42 7.83 -9.17
C VAL A 147 -12.44 7.01 -8.37
N ASP A 148 -13.04 5.97 -8.96
CA ASP A 148 -13.94 5.05 -8.26
C ASP A 148 -13.28 4.34 -7.08
N ALA A 149 -12.03 3.89 -7.26
CA ALA A 149 -11.25 3.28 -6.19
C ALA A 149 -10.98 4.27 -5.04
N VAL A 150 -10.61 5.52 -5.34
CA VAL A 150 -10.40 6.57 -4.33
C VAL A 150 -11.70 6.93 -3.62
N LYS A 151 -12.80 7.02 -4.35
CA LYS A 151 -14.14 7.27 -3.80
C LYS A 151 -14.55 6.18 -2.81
N THR A 152 -14.39 4.92 -3.19
CA THR A 152 -14.68 3.76 -2.35
C THR A 152 -13.75 3.72 -1.12
N LEU A 153 -12.46 3.99 -1.32
CA LEU A 153 -11.49 4.07 -0.23
C LEU A 153 -11.85 5.16 0.79
N TYR A 154 -12.29 6.32 0.32
CA TYR A 154 -12.66 7.44 1.18
C TYR A 154 -13.99 7.19 1.92
N ARG A 155 -15.04 6.80 1.20
CA ARG A 155 -16.41 6.69 1.72
C ARG A 155 -16.65 5.42 2.52
N GLU A 156 -16.28 4.28 1.94
CA GLU A 156 -16.60 2.97 2.49
C GLU A 156 -15.49 2.47 3.42
N ALA A 157 -14.22 2.57 2.99
CA ALA A 157 -13.10 2.14 3.84
C ALA A 157 -12.75 3.18 4.92
N GLY A 158 -13.16 4.44 4.76
CA GLY A 158 -12.84 5.54 5.69
C GLY A 158 -11.36 5.88 5.72
N ILE A 159 -10.65 5.76 4.59
CA ILE A 159 -9.21 5.95 4.46
C ILE A 159 -8.90 6.94 3.35
N VAL A 160 -7.88 7.78 3.55
CA VAL A 160 -7.21 8.55 2.50
C VAL A 160 -5.88 7.87 2.22
N HIS A 161 -5.56 7.54 0.96
CA HIS A 161 -4.30 6.86 0.62
C HIS A 161 -3.07 7.62 1.14
N SER A 162 -3.11 8.95 1.09
CA SER A 162 -2.10 9.87 1.64
C SER A 162 -0.71 9.74 1.02
N ASP A 163 -0.61 9.10 -0.15
CA ASP A 163 0.57 9.10 -1.02
C ASP A 163 0.23 8.59 -2.43
N LEU A 164 -1.00 8.80 -2.91
CA LEU A 164 -1.39 8.32 -4.23
C LEU A 164 -0.62 9.07 -5.32
N SER A 165 -0.03 8.30 -6.24
CA SER A 165 0.69 8.78 -7.42
C SER A 165 0.91 7.63 -8.40
N GLU A 166 1.51 7.90 -9.55
CA GLU A 166 1.83 6.88 -10.54
C GLU A 166 2.80 5.79 -10.05
N TYR A 167 3.51 6.04 -8.94
CA TYR A 167 4.42 5.09 -8.31
C TYR A 167 3.69 3.98 -7.53
N ASN A 168 2.47 4.27 -7.06
CA ASN A 168 1.70 3.43 -6.13
C ASN A 168 0.46 2.81 -6.80
N VAL A 169 0.50 2.66 -8.13
CA VAL A 169 -0.54 2.02 -8.94
C VAL A 169 0.10 0.97 -9.83
N LEU A 170 -0.35 -0.28 -9.74
CA LEU A 170 0.00 -1.36 -10.65
C LEU A 170 -1.04 -1.46 -11.77
N LEU A 171 -0.56 -1.66 -13.00
CA LEU A 171 -1.40 -1.80 -14.19
C LEU A 171 -1.69 -3.28 -14.47
N ALA A 172 -2.54 -3.88 -13.62
CA ALA A 172 -3.21 -5.14 -13.91
C ALA A 172 -4.36 -4.89 -14.93
N PRO A 173 -5.20 -5.88 -15.29
CA PRO A 173 -6.33 -5.66 -16.20
C PRO A 173 -7.24 -4.48 -15.80
N ASP A 174 -7.40 -4.26 -14.49
CA ASP A 174 -7.85 -2.99 -13.91
C ASP A 174 -6.76 -2.44 -12.97
N PRO A 175 -6.61 -1.10 -12.81
CA PRO A 175 -5.58 -0.53 -11.94
C PRO A 175 -5.73 -0.95 -10.48
N VAL A 176 -4.62 -1.32 -9.84
CA VAL A 176 -4.58 -1.77 -8.44
C VAL A 176 -3.75 -0.80 -7.60
N LEU A 177 -4.33 -0.28 -6.52
CA LEU A 177 -3.64 0.59 -5.56
C LEU A 177 -2.73 -0.24 -4.65
N ILE A 178 -1.51 0.24 -4.42
CA ILE A 178 -0.53 -0.42 -3.55
C ILE A 178 0.11 0.57 -2.57
N ASP A 179 0.78 0.04 -1.55
CA ASP A 179 1.47 0.81 -0.51
C ASP A 179 0.56 1.70 0.37
N PHE A 180 -0.11 1.05 1.31
CA PHE A 180 -1.00 1.70 2.28
C PHE A 180 -0.29 2.12 3.57
N SER A 181 1.04 2.16 3.56
CA SER A 181 1.86 2.48 4.73
C SER A 181 1.54 3.86 5.31
N MET A 182 1.24 4.82 4.42
CA MET A 182 0.90 6.20 4.75
C MET A 182 -0.61 6.43 4.87
N GLY A 183 -1.44 5.43 4.54
CA GLY A 183 -2.91 5.55 4.53
C GLY A 183 -3.45 6.12 5.85
N THR A 184 -4.19 7.23 5.77
CA THR A 184 -4.64 8.02 6.92
C THR A 184 -6.13 7.83 7.13
N ASP A 185 -6.56 7.74 8.38
CA ASP A 185 -7.98 7.65 8.70
C ASP A 185 -8.71 8.93 8.30
N ARG A 186 -9.91 8.81 7.73
CA ARG A 186 -10.72 9.96 7.29
C ARG A 186 -11.03 10.94 8.43
N ALA A 187 -11.08 10.49 9.68
CA ALA A 187 -11.29 11.35 10.84
C ALA A 187 -10.07 12.22 11.20
N ASN A 188 -8.91 12.01 10.55
CA ASN A 188 -7.74 12.84 10.81
C ASN A 188 -7.97 14.28 10.32
N PRO A 189 -7.59 15.32 11.08
CA PRO A 189 -7.77 16.72 10.66
C PRO A 189 -7.12 17.10 9.33
N ALA A 190 -6.09 16.37 8.89
CA ALA A 190 -5.40 16.58 7.62
C ALA A 190 -5.98 15.73 6.46
N ALA A 191 -7.05 14.95 6.68
CA ALA A 191 -7.57 14.01 5.67
C ALA A 191 -7.97 14.69 4.36
N GLU A 192 -8.67 15.84 4.43
CA GLU A 192 -9.10 16.58 3.23
C GLU A 192 -7.92 17.17 2.45
N GLU A 193 -6.91 17.70 3.15
CA GLU A 193 -5.68 18.20 2.52
C GLU A 193 -4.92 17.06 1.82
N LEU A 194 -4.83 15.90 2.47
CA LEU A 194 -4.17 14.72 1.91
C LEU A 194 -4.93 14.16 0.71
N LEU A 195 -6.27 14.14 0.73
CA LEU A 195 -7.10 13.73 -0.40
C LEU A 195 -6.92 14.69 -1.58
N THR A 196 -7.01 16.00 -1.33
CA THR A 196 -6.78 17.04 -2.33
C THR A 196 -5.44 16.86 -3.03
N ARG A 197 -4.36 16.63 -2.26
CA ARG A 197 -3.02 16.42 -2.81
C ARG A 197 -2.91 15.15 -3.64
N ASP A 198 -3.56 14.08 -3.21
CA ASP A 198 -3.56 12.80 -3.91
C ASP A 198 -4.32 12.90 -5.25
N LEU A 199 -5.48 13.58 -5.28
CA LEU A 199 -6.24 13.87 -6.49
C LEU A 199 -5.52 14.86 -7.43
N ASP A 200 -4.85 15.88 -6.90
CA ASP A 200 -4.03 16.80 -7.70
C ASP A 200 -2.88 16.06 -8.41
N LYS A 201 -2.17 15.17 -7.71
CA LYS A 201 -1.14 14.32 -8.34
C LYS A 201 -1.73 13.43 -9.44
N LEU A 202 -2.87 12.78 -9.16
CA LEU A 202 -3.55 11.88 -10.09
C LEU A 202 -4.00 12.63 -11.36
N THR A 203 -4.74 13.72 -11.20
CA THR A 203 -5.24 14.54 -12.32
C THR A 203 -4.10 15.15 -13.14
N ARG A 204 -3.01 15.61 -12.51
CA ARG A 204 -1.81 16.09 -13.22
C ARG A 204 -1.15 15.00 -14.05
N TYR A 205 -1.13 13.76 -13.58
CA TYR A 205 -0.59 12.64 -14.36
C TYR A 205 -1.45 12.38 -15.60
N PHE A 206 -2.76 12.23 -15.43
CA PHE A 206 -3.68 11.90 -16.53
C PHE A 206 -3.86 13.04 -17.55
N ARG A 207 -3.82 14.31 -17.10
CA ARG A 207 -3.81 15.47 -18.00
C ARG A 207 -2.61 15.45 -18.97
N LYS A 208 -1.45 14.95 -18.53
CA LYS A 208 -0.27 14.80 -19.41
C LYS A 208 -0.43 13.68 -20.44
N LEU A 209 -1.34 12.74 -20.20
CA LEU A 209 -1.70 11.68 -21.14
C LEU A 209 -2.81 12.09 -22.11
N GLY A 210 -3.33 13.32 -22.01
CA GLY A 210 -4.40 13.83 -22.87
C GLY A 210 -5.82 13.53 -22.39
N VAL A 211 -5.97 12.96 -21.19
CA VAL A 211 -7.30 12.72 -20.60
C VAL A 211 -7.95 14.04 -20.20
N ASP A 212 -9.23 14.21 -20.56
CA ASP A 212 -10.07 15.31 -20.10
C ASP A 212 -10.46 15.08 -18.64
N VAL A 213 -9.62 15.58 -17.73
CA VAL A 213 -9.82 15.44 -16.29
C VAL A 213 -10.71 16.56 -15.74
N PRO A 214 -11.73 16.25 -14.92
CA PRO A 214 -12.55 17.28 -14.29
C PRO A 214 -11.73 18.24 -13.41
N PRO A 215 -12.26 19.45 -13.11
CA PRO A 215 -11.71 20.32 -12.09
C PRO A 215 -11.54 19.59 -10.75
N LEU A 216 -10.49 19.94 -10.01
CA LEU A 216 -10.15 19.27 -8.75
C LEU A 216 -11.27 19.42 -7.71
N GLU A 217 -11.91 20.60 -7.68
CA GLU A 217 -13.03 20.92 -6.81
C GLU A 217 -14.23 20.00 -7.06
N GLN A 218 -14.51 19.71 -8.33
CA GLN A 218 -15.60 18.81 -8.71
C GLN A 218 -15.32 17.36 -8.26
N LEU A 219 -14.09 16.87 -8.44
CA LEU A 219 -13.70 15.53 -7.98
C LEU A 219 -13.76 15.43 -6.45
N LEU A 220 -13.34 16.49 -5.76
CA LEU A 220 -13.42 16.56 -4.31
C LEU A 220 -14.87 16.46 -3.86
N GLU A 221 -15.77 17.30 -4.38
CA GLU A 221 -17.21 17.25 -4.06
C GLU A 221 -17.80 15.85 -4.37
N GLU A 222 -17.44 15.26 -5.51
CA GLU A 222 -17.90 13.92 -5.89
C GLU A 222 -17.44 12.84 -4.89
N ILE A 223 -16.26 12.96 -4.29
CA ILE A 223 -15.68 11.97 -3.39
C ILE A 223 -16.02 12.25 -1.92
N SER A 224 -15.91 13.48 -1.46
CA SER A 224 -16.20 13.89 -0.08
C SER A 224 -17.70 13.94 0.20
N GLY A 225 -18.51 14.27 -0.81
CA GLY A 225 -19.93 14.57 -0.66
C GLY A 225 -20.20 15.91 0.04
N VAL A 226 -19.21 16.80 0.07
CA VAL A 226 -19.26 18.15 0.66
C VAL A 226 -18.78 19.17 -0.36
#